data_AF-A0A7Y9W701-F1
#
_entry.id   AF-A0A7Y9W701-F1
#
_cell.length_a   1.000
_cell.length_b   1.000
_cell.length_c   1.000
_cell.angle_alpha   90.00
_cell.angle_beta   90.00
_cell.angle_gamma   90.00
#
_symmetry.space_group_name_H-M   'P 1'
#
loop_
_entity.id
_entity.type
_entity.pdbx_description
1 polymer ?
#
loop_
_entity_poly.entity_id
_entity_poly.type
_entity_poly.pdbx_seq_one_letter_code
_entity_poly.pdbx_strand_id
1 'polypeptide(L)'
;MLTFLIETCEPIYGDRINQWKAQIRQCLVREIGSPFYLAVCHDDSMEKAGCDALTLTRELVGVDHGVPVLIYAVAMKTPTDLVIDVFNVDRLDGEPLVDYPEPGAGLMIIEEGRWVGGADLRHLVRLPG
;
A
#
# COMPACT_ATOMS: atom_id res chain seq x y z
N MET A 1 0.64 -10.95 1.75
CA MET A 1 0.89 -9.52 2.01
C MET A 1 1.76 -8.84 0.97
N LEU A 2 3.08 -9.09 0.92
CA LEU A 2 3.95 -8.38 -0.05
C LEU A 2 3.52 -8.60 -1.51
N THR A 3 3.19 -9.84 -1.87
CA THR A 3 2.60 -10.18 -3.18
C THR A 3 1.29 -9.44 -3.42
N PHE A 4 0.41 -9.40 -2.42
CA PHE A 4 -0.86 -8.68 -2.50
C PHE A 4 -0.67 -7.17 -2.78
N LEU A 5 0.23 -6.52 -2.03
CA LEU A 5 0.52 -5.10 -2.20
C LEU A 5 1.08 -4.82 -3.60
N ILE A 6 1.98 -5.68 -4.07
CA ILE A 6 2.57 -5.55 -5.40
C ILE A 6 1.53 -5.77 -6.51
N GLU A 7 0.70 -6.81 -6.43
CA GLU A 7 -0.33 -7.11 -7.42
C GLU A 7 -1.41 -6.01 -7.45
N THR A 8 -1.78 -5.47 -6.29
CA THR A 8 -2.81 -4.43 -6.20
C THR A 8 -2.29 -3.09 -6.69
N CYS A 9 -1.02 -2.78 -6.45
CA CYS A 9 -0.38 -1.55 -6.92
C CYS A 9 0.09 -1.63 -8.40
N GLU A 10 0.25 -2.83 -8.97
CA GLU A 10 0.65 -3.07 -10.36
C GLU A 10 -0.16 -2.26 -11.39
N PRO A 11 -1.50 -2.33 -11.41
CA PRO A 11 -2.32 -1.56 -12.35
C PRO A 11 -2.25 -0.04 -12.14
N ILE A 12 -1.77 0.42 -10.98
CA ILE A 12 -1.78 1.83 -10.58
C ILE A 12 -0.46 2.52 -10.96
N TYR A 13 0.66 1.82 -10.75
CA TYR A 13 2.00 2.37 -10.82
C TYR A 13 2.84 1.84 -12.00
N GLY A 14 2.33 0.86 -12.74
CA GLY A 14 2.93 0.38 -14.00
C GLY A 14 4.40 -0.03 -13.83
N ASP A 15 5.29 0.50 -14.66
CA ASP A 15 6.72 0.11 -14.69
C ASP A 15 7.45 0.32 -13.35
N ARG A 16 6.98 1.23 -12.49
CA ARG A 16 7.55 1.41 -11.14
C ARG A 16 7.45 0.15 -10.29
N ILE A 17 6.45 -0.70 -10.56
CA ILE A 17 6.26 -1.95 -9.82
C ILE A 17 7.36 -2.95 -10.15
N ASN A 18 7.91 -2.93 -11.37
CA ASN A 18 9.07 -3.74 -11.71
C ASN A 18 10.32 -3.28 -10.96
N GLN A 19 10.49 -1.98 -10.76
CA GLN A 19 11.56 -1.41 -9.93
C GLN A 19 11.40 -1.88 -8.48
N TRP A 20 10.20 -1.79 -7.91
CA TRP A 20 9.96 -2.25 -6.53
C TRP A 20 10.14 -3.77 -6.38
N LYS A 21 9.65 -4.56 -7.34
CA LYS A 21 9.87 -6.02 -7.40
C LYS A 21 11.37 -6.34 -7.41
N ALA A 22 12.18 -5.59 -8.17
CA ALA A 22 13.64 -5.77 -8.19
C ALA A 22 14.30 -5.36 -6.87
N GLN A 23 13.88 -4.23 -6.30
CA GLN A 23 14.36 -3.71 -5.03
C GLN A 23 14.08 -4.67 -3.87
N ILE A 24 12.84 -5.13 -3.73
CA ILE A 24 12.40 -6.09 -2.71
C ILE A 24 13.19 -7.40 -2.76
N ARG A 25 13.63 -7.84 -3.95
CA ARG A 25 14.46 -9.04 -4.07
C ARG A 25 15.87 -8.86 -3.51
N GLN A 26 16.34 -7.62 -3.39
CA GLN A 26 17.67 -7.27 -2.90
C GLN A 26 17.65 -6.82 -1.44
N CYS A 27 16.50 -6.36 -0.94
CA CYS A 27 16.31 -5.91 0.43
C CYS A 27 15.69 -6.99 1.32
N LEU A 28 15.95 -6.92 2.62
CA LEU A 28 15.18 -7.67 3.61
C LEU A 28 13.84 -6.97 3.84
N VAL A 29 12.72 -7.68 3.67
CA VAL A 29 11.40 -7.18 4.02
C VAL A 29 10.92 -7.88 5.28
N ARG A 30 10.54 -7.12 6.30
CA ARG A 30 10.05 -7.67 7.57
C ARG A 30 8.89 -6.87 8.12
N GLU A 31 8.02 -7.55 8.84
CA GLU A 31 6.96 -6.91 9.61
C GLU A 31 7.57 -6.20 10.82
N ILE A 32 7.14 -4.97 11.11
CA ILE A 32 7.61 -4.18 12.25
C ILE A 32 6.44 -3.53 13.00
N GLY A 33 6.50 -3.52 14.33
CA GLY A 33 5.50 -2.86 15.17
C GLY A 33 4.16 -3.61 15.17
N SER A 34 3.27 -3.27 14.24
CA SER A 34 1.93 -3.85 14.12
C SER A 34 1.86 -4.88 13.00
N PRO A 35 0.93 -5.85 13.09
CA PRO A 35 0.60 -6.72 11.97
C PRO A 35 0.33 -5.90 10.71
N PHE A 36 0.82 -6.39 9.57
CA PHE A 36 0.58 -5.78 8.26
C PHE A 36 1.32 -4.47 7.95
N TYR A 37 2.21 -4.06 8.86
CA TYR A 37 3.21 -3.03 8.60
C TYR A 37 4.52 -3.68 8.15
N LEU A 38 4.83 -3.60 6.86
CA LEU A 38 6.08 -4.12 6.29
C LEU A 38 7.08 -2.99 6.05
N ALA A 39 8.26 -3.12 6.64
CA ALA A 39 9.41 -2.28 6.33
C ALA A 39 10.36 -3.00 5.36
N VAL A 40 10.83 -2.26 4.36
CA VAL A 40 11.89 -2.66 3.44
C VAL A 40 13.22 -2.15 4.02
N CYS A 41 14.01 -3.03 4.61
CA CYS A 41 15.27 -2.61 5.21
C CYS A 41 16.31 -2.34 4.12
N HIS A 42 16.72 -1.08 4.00
CA HIS A 42 17.81 -0.68 3.12
C HIS A 42 19.16 -0.76 3.83
N ASP A 43 20.24 -0.67 3.05
CA ASP A 43 21.58 -0.53 3.61
C ASP A 43 21.82 0.89 4.15
N ASP A 44 22.81 1.01 5.03
CA ASP A 44 23.18 2.28 5.67
C ASP A 44 23.47 3.42 4.70
N SER A 45 23.89 3.11 3.47
CA SER A 45 24.21 4.14 2.48
C SER A 45 22.95 4.74 1.89
N MET A 46 21.95 3.91 1.62
CA MET A 46 20.64 4.32 1.12
C MET A 46 19.86 5.10 2.17
N GLU A 47 19.81 4.62 3.41
CA GLU A 47 19.15 5.30 4.53
C GLU A 47 19.71 6.71 4.75
N LYS A 48 21.04 6.87 4.68
CA LYS A 48 21.70 8.18 4.79
C LYS A 48 21.46 9.09 3.59
N ALA A 49 21.18 8.52 2.42
CA ALA A 49 20.82 9.28 1.23
C ALA A 49 19.36 9.72 1.25
N GLY A 50 18.53 9.11 2.11
CA GLY A 50 17.15 9.51 2.34
C GLY A 50 17.06 10.99 2.72
N CYS A 51 16.28 11.75 1.97
CA CYS A 51 16.10 13.19 2.19
C CYS A 51 14.66 13.60 2.46
N ASP A 52 13.69 12.74 2.15
CA ASP A 52 12.26 12.95 2.42
C ASP A 52 11.51 11.61 2.38
N ALA A 53 10.29 11.59 2.89
CA ALA A 53 9.38 10.45 2.78
C ALA A 53 7.99 10.93 2.33
N LEU A 54 7.39 10.21 1.39
CA LEU A 54 6.05 10.53 0.90
C LEU A 54 5.22 9.28 0.71
N THR A 55 3.96 9.35 1.15
CA THR A 55 2.95 8.39 0.72
C THR A 55 2.77 8.54 -0.79
N LEU A 56 2.69 7.42 -1.49
CA LEU A 56 2.47 7.47 -2.92
C LEU A 56 1.13 8.11 -3.25
N THR A 57 1.06 8.75 -4.43
CA THR A 57 -0.06 9.58 -4.87
C THR A 57 -1.43 8.88 -4.86
N ARG A 58 -1.45 7.55 -5.03
CA ARG A 58 -2.67 6.76 -5.08
C ARG A 58 -2.70 5.72 -3.96
N GLU A 59 -3.73 5.81 -3.14
CA GLU A 59 -3.98 4.92 -2.02
C GLU A 59 -5.16 4.01 -2.34
N LEU A 60 -5.20 2.85 -1.70
CA LEU A 60 -6.26 1.86 -1.86
C LEU A 60 -7.10 1.80 -0.59
N VAL A 61 -8.41 1.73 -0.74
CA VAL A 61 -9.35 1.63 0.38
C VAL A 61 -10.21 0.39 0.23
N GLY A 62 -10.10 -0.51 1.20
CA GLY A 62 -10.95 -1.68 1.37
C GLY A 62 -11.93 -1.51 2.53
N VAL A 63 -12.61 -2.61 2.87
CA VAL A 63 -13.53 -2.67 4.02
C VAL A 63 -13.25 -3.96 4.79
N ASP A 64 -13.07 -3.85 6.10
CA ASP A 64 -12.94 -4.95 7.04
C ASP A 64 -14.06 -4.86 8.08
N HIS A 65 -15.01 -5.80 8.03
CA HIS A 65 -16.23 -5.79 8.86
C HIS A 65 -16.99 -4.45 8.92
N GLY A 66 -17.07 -3.73 7.79
CA GLY A 66 -17.74 -2.43 7.70
C GLY A 66 -16.88 -1.23 8.12
N VAL A 67 -15.63 -1.47 8.51
CA VAL A 67 -14.64 -0.42 8.81
C VAL A 67 -13.73 -0.20 7.60
N PRO A 68 -13.51 1.05 7.16
CA PRO A 68 -12.57 1.33 6.08
C PRO A 68 -11.14 0.92 6.44
N VAL A 69 -10.46 0.31 5.49
CA VAL A 69 -9.06 -0.08 5.58
C VAL A 69 -8.25 0.70 4.55
N LEU A 70 -7.24 1.43 4.97
CA LEU A 70 -6.31 2.14 4.11
C LEU A 70 -5.10 1.25 3.81
N ILE A 71 -4.82 1.05 2.52
CA ILE A 71 -3.70 0.27 2.01
C ILE A 71 -2.82 1.23 1.22
N TYR A 72 -1.59 1.41 1.66
CA TYR A 72 -0.71 2.40 1.08
C TYR A 72 0.75 1.98 1.17
N ALA A 73 1.59 2.65 0.38
CA ALA A 73 3.03 2.51 0.44
C ALA A 73 3.66 3.88 0.63
N VAL A 74 4.77 3.91 1.36
CA VAL A 74 5.59 5.09 1.57
C VAL A 74 6.88 4.89 0.77
N ALA A 75 7.22 5.90 -0.02
CA ALA A 75 8.50 5.97 -0.69
C ALA A 75 9.44 6.92 0.05
N MET A 76 10.66 6.47 0.25
CA MET A 76 11.78 7.32 0.59
C MET A 76 12.32 7.98 -0.67
N LYS A 77 12.48 9.30 -0.61
CA LYS A 77 13.13 10.09 -1.65
C LYS A 77 14.63 10.10 -1.42
N THR A 78 15.37 9.80 -2.47
CA THR A 78 16.82 9.97 -2.55
C THR A 78 17.15 11.05 -3.58
N PRO A 79 18.41 11.52 -3.67
CA PRO A 79 18.79 12.52 -4.67
C PRO A 79 18.54 12.07 -6.12
N THR A 80 18.49 10.77 -6.38
CA THR A 80 18.41 10.20 -7.72
C THR A 80 17.15 9.38 -7.98
N ASP A 81 16.39 8.99 -6.96
CA ASP A 81 15.32 8.00 -7.10
C ASP A 81 14.24 8.06 -5.99
N LEU A 82 13.12 7.37 -6.22
CA LEU A 82 12.07 7.08 -5.25
C LEU A 82 12.07 5.59 -4.94
N VAL A 83 12.44 5.25 -3.71
CA VAL A 83 12.64 3.89 -3.25
C VAL A 83 11.52 3.53 -2.29
N ILE A 84 10.89 2.36 -2.43
CA ILE A 84 9.83 1.98 -1.48
C ILE A 84 10.45 1.58 -0.16
N ASP A 85 9.97 2.22 0.90
CA ASP A 85 10.47 2.05 2.26
C ASP A 85 9.48 1.25 3.10
N VAL A 86 8.18 1.58 3.00
CA VAL A 86 7.13 0.94 3.80
C VAL A 86 5.95 0.53 2.93
N PHE A 87 5.37 -0.62 3.25
CA PHE A 87 3.99 -0.93 2.88
C PHE A 87 3.16 -1.10 4.15
N ASN A 88 1.97 -0.53 4.19
CA ASN A 88 1.11 -0.62 5.36
C ASN A 88 -0.36 -0.85 5.01
N VAL A 89 -1.07 -1.45 5.96
CA VAL A 89 -2.51 -1.66 5.94
C VAL A 89 -3.10 -1.28 7.30
N ASP A 90 -3.83 -0.17 7.35
CA ASP A 90 -4.40 0.37 8.58
C ASP A 90 -5.93 0.37 8.54
N ARG A 91 -6.56 -0.11 9.61
CA ARG A 91 -7.98 0.18 9.84
C ARG A 91 -8.13 1.59 10.39
N LEU A 92 -9.07 2.34 9.84
CA LEU A 92 -9.27 3.74 10.23
C LEU A 92 -9.89 3.93 11.63
N ASP A 93 -10.35 2.86 12.27
CA ASP A 93 -10.77 2.87 13.69
C ASP A 93 -9.61 2.67 14.67
N GLY A 94 -8.39 2.37 14.18
CA GLY A 94 -7.20 2.12 14.98
C GLY A 94 -7.13 0.72 15.59
N GLU A 95 -8.11 -0.14 15.31
CA GLU A 95 -8.11 -1.53 15.78
C GLU A 95 -7.32 -2.44 14.83
N PRO A 96 -6.86 -3.62 15.29
CA PRO A 96 -6.20 -4.59 14.44
C PRO A 96 -7.12 -5.10 13.31
N LEU A 97 -6.53 -5.41 12.15
CA LEU A 97 -7.22 -6.10 11.06
C LEU A 97 -7.80 -7.45 11.54
N VAL A 98 -9.05 -7.70 11.17
CA VAL A 98 -9.74 -8.97 11.40
C VAL A 98 -9.65 -9.81 10.15
N ASP A 99 -10.11 -9.30 9.00
CA ASP A 99 -9.93 -9.92 7.69
C ASP A 99 -8.90 -9.16 6.84
N TYR A 100 -7.98 -9.89 6.21
CA TYR A 100 -6.99 -9.27 5.33
C TYR A 100 -7.65 -8.87 3.99
N PRO A 101 -7.39 -7.66 3.46
CA PRO A 101 -8.01 -7.23 2.21
C PRO A 101 -7.69 -8.15 1.03
N GLU A 102 -8.70 -8.43 0.20
CA GLU A 102 -8.52 -9.17 -1.04
C GLU A 102 -8.22 -8.23 -2.23
N PRO A 103 -7.34 -8.63 -3.16
CA PRO A 103 -7.00 -7.80 -4.30
C PRO A 103 -8.15 -7.77 -5.30
N GLY A 104 -8.29 -6.66 -6.02
CA GLY A 104 -9.17 -6.56 -7.18
C GLY A 104 -10.33 -5.59 -7.01
N ALA A 105 -11.46 -5.91 -7.63
CA ALA A 105 -12.54 -4.96 -7.90
C ALA A 105 -13.25 -4.42 -6.65
N GLY A 106 -13.03 -4.99 -5.46
CA GLY A 106 -13.58 -4.46 -4.21
C GLY A 106 -12.83 -3.25 -3.65
N LEU A 107 -11.61 -2.98 -4.12
CA LEU A 107 -10.76 -1.91 -3.57
C LEU A 107 -10.98 -0.60 -4.32
N MET A 108 -11.30 0.45 -3.56
CA MET A 108 -11.42 1.81 -4.06
C MET A 108 -10.04 2.46 -4.20
N ILE A 109 -9.84 3.28 -5.24
CA ILE A 109 -8.60 4.04 -5.45
C ILE A 109 -8.88 5.51 -5.11
N ILE A 110 -8.07 6.05 -4.21
CA ILE A 110 -8.09 7.44 -3.77
C ILE A 110 -6.81 8.14 -4.21
N GLU A 111 -6.92 9.37 -4.70
CA GLU A 111 -5.82 10.26 -5.05
C GLU A 111 -6.09 11.64 -4.45
N GLU A 112 -5.18 12.15 -3.60
CA GLU A 112 -5.33 13.44 -2.90
C GLU A 112 -6.69 13.60 -2.18
N GLY A 113 -7.17 12.52 -1.53
CA GLY A 113 -8.45 12.49 -0.84
C GLY A 113 -9.67 12.44 -1.75
N ARG A 114 -9.50 12.23 -3.06
CA ARG A 114 -10.59 12.10 -4.03
C ARG A 114 -10.67 10.70 -4.59
N TRP A 115 -11.88 10.19 -4.76
CA TRP A 115 -12.10 8.94 -5.48
C TRP A 115 -11.78 9.11 -6.96
N VAL A 116 -10.91 8.23 -7.49
CA VAL A 116 -10.47 8.26 -8.89
C VAL A 116 -10.69 6.95 -9.63
N GLY A 117 -11.18 5.90 -8.96
CA GLY A 117 -11.48 4.62 -9.60
C GLY A 117 -11.49 3.45 -8.63
N GLY A 118 -11.43 2.23 -9.17
CA GLY A 118 -11.60 1.01 -8.36
C GLY A 118 -13.01 0.87 -7.80
N ALA A 119 -13.21 -0.09 -6.90
CA ALA A 119 -14.45 -0.45 -6.24
C ALA A 119 -15.64 -0.55 -7.20
N ASP A 120 -15.98 -1.76 -7.64
CA ASP A 120 -17.26 -2.00 -8.27
C ASP A 120 -18.37 -1.70 -7.26
N LEU A 121 -18.96 -0.51 -7.38
CA LEU A 121 -20.00 -0.01 -6.48
C LEU A 121 -21.22 -0.95 -6.44
N ARG A 122 -21.39 -1.83 -7.45
CA ARG A 122 -22.42 -2.88 -7.44
C ARG A 122 -22.20 -3.93 -6.34
N HIS A 123 -20.97 -4.07 -5.83
CA HIS A 123 -20.63 -4.95 -4.71
C HIS A 123 -20.68 -4.23 -3.34
N LEU A 124 -20.69 -2.89 -3.33
CA LEU A 124 -20.81 -2.07 -2.11
C LEU A 124 -22.28 -1.86 -1.70
N VAL A 125 -23.20 -1.84 -2.65
CA VAL A 125 -24.63 -1.66 -2.36
C VAL A 125 -25.29 -3.02 -2.17
N ARG A 126 -25.32 -3.51 -0.93
CA ARG A 126 -26.33 -4.52 -0.57
C ARG A 126 -27.67 -3.80 -0.48
N LEU A 127 -28.43 -3.80 -1.57
CA LEU A 127 -29.82 -3.32 -1.52
C LEU A 127 -30.57 -4.15 -0.47
N PRO A 128 -31.37 -3.51 0.40
CA PRO A 128 -32.21 -4.26 1.34
C PRO A 128 -33.15 -5.14 0.52
N GLY A 129 -33.10 -6.45 0.80
CA GLY A 129 -34.09 -7.42 0.32
C GLY A 129 -35.39 -7.34 1.10
#